data_AF-A0A1G8X200-F1
#
_entry.id   AF-A0A1G8X200-F1
#
_cell.length_a   1.000
_cell.length_b   1.000
_cell.length_c   1.000
_cell.angle_alpha   90.00
_cell.angle_beta   90.00
_cell.angle_gamma   90.00
#
_symmetry.space_group_name_H-M   'P 1'
#
loop_
_entity.id
_entity.type
_entity.pdbx_description
1 polymer ?
#
loop_
_entity_poly.entity_id
_entity_poly.type
_entity_poly.pdbx_seq_one_letter_code
_entity_poly.pdbx_strand_id
1 'polypeptide(L)'
;MSARKVTLAGWVALVLGLLFVLLQSYGWWNEVQARGDQGDWLEQWAITTHVLPTLLLVASVALGWRWPLVGAIGFLAYSVVMVFSYYPEWAYAPLVTGPTVVIGVLFLIDSWLRRRSVTAAPRPST
;
A
#
# COMPACT_ATOMS: atom_id res chain seq x y z
N MET A 1 7.69 -23.54 -15.54
CA MET A 1 7.36 -22.48 -14.56
C MET A 1 5.98 -22.81 -14.00
N SER A 2 5.85 -23.09 -12.70
CA SER A 2 4.53 -23.37 -12.10
C SER A 2 3.63 -22.14 -12.26
N ALA A 3 2.45 -22.31 -12.86
CA ALA A 3 1.47 -21.25 -13.02
C ALA A 3 1.09 -20.73 -11.63
N ARG A 4 1.45 -19.48 -11.34
CA ARG A 4 1.11 -18.90 -10.05
C ARG A 4 -0.39 -18.72 -9.94
N LYS A 5 -0.96 -19.32 -8.90
CA LYS A 5 -2.33 -19.03 -8.49
C LYS A 5 -2.36 -17.61 -7.92
N VAL A 6 -2.99 -16.71 -8.67
CA VAL A 6 -3.37 -15.38 -8.18
C VAL A 6 -4.71 -15.54 -7.49
N THR A 7 -4.85 -15.04 -6.27
CA THR A 7 -6.12 -15.09 -5.53
C THR A 7 -6.96 -13.86 -5.84
N LEU A 8 -8.27 -13.93 -5.60
CA LEU A 8 -9.15 -12.76 -5.68
C LEU A 8 -8.68 -11.64 -4.74
N ALA A 9 -8.27 -11.98 -3.51
CA ALA A 9 -7.73 -11.03 -2.55
C ALA A 9 -6.50 -10.29 -3.11
N GLY A 10 -5.60 -11.02 -3.78
CA GLY A 10 -4.42 -10.43 -4.42
C GLY A 10 -4.77 -9.46 -5.55
N TRP A 11 -5.74 -9.80 -6.40
CA TRP A 11 -6.20 -8.89 -7.46
C TRP A 11 -6.87 -7.63 -6.91
N VAL A 12 -7.75 -7.78 -5.92
CA VAL A 12 -8.41 -6.65 -5.27
C VAL A 12 -7.37 -5.75 -4.59
N ALA A 13 -6.40 -6.34 -3.88
CA ALA A 13 -5.31 -5.58 -3.26
C ALA A 13 -4.50 -4.76 -4.28
N LEU A 14 -4.20 -5.34 -5.45
CA LEU A 14 -3.47 -4.64 -6.50
C LEU A 14 -4.26 -3.47 -7.09
N VAL A 15 -5.53 -3.68 -7.43
CA VAL A 15 -6.38 -2.63 -7.99
C VAL A 15 -6.55 -1.50 -6.97
N LEU A 16 -6.91 -1.83 -5.72
CA LEU A 16 -7.07 -0.82 -4.68
C LEU A 16 -5.75 -0.11 -4.35
N GLY A 17 -4.62 -0.84 -4.34
CA GLY A 17 -3.30 -0.27 -4.13
C GLY A 17 -2.90 0.72 -5.23
N LEU A 18 -3.14 0.38 -6.50
CA LEU A 18 -2.91 1.29 -7.62
C LEU A 18 -3.80 2.53 -7.54
N LEU A 19 -5.10 2.34 -7.27
CA LEU A 19 -6.04 3.46 -7.11
C LEU A 19 -5.62 4.38 -5.95
N PHE A 20 -5.15 3.83 -4.83
CA PHE A 20 -4.68 4.61 -3.70
C PHE A 20 -3.40 5.39 -4.02
N VAL A 21 -2.45 4.80 -4.73
CA VAL A 21 -1.24 5.50 -5.22
C VAL A 21 -1.62 6.66 -6.14
N LEU A 22 -2.57 6.46 -7.05
CA LEU A 22 -3.06 7.51 -7.94
C LEU A 22 -3.74 8.63 -7.16
N LEU A 23 -4.56 8.29 -6.15
CA LEU A 23 -5.19 9.26 -5.27
C LEU A 23 -4.15 10.11 -4.52
N GLN A 24 -3.12 9.48 -3.94
CA GLN A 24 -2.04 10.20 -3.25
C GLN A 24 -1.25 11.11 -4.20
N SER A 25 -0.97 10.62 -5.41
CA SER A 25 -0.27 11.40 -6.44
C SER A 25 -1.08 12.62 -6.87
N TYR A 26 -2.40 12.46 -7.01
CA TYR A 26 -3.33 13.55 -7.28
C TYR A 26 -3.41 14.55 -6.13
N GLY A 27 -3.45 14.07 -4.87
CA GLY A 27 -3.45 14.93 -3.68
C GLY A 27 -2.20 15.80 -3.61
N TRP A 28 -1.02 15.20 -3.81
CA TRP A 28 0.23 15.94 -3.90
C TRP A 28 0.22 16.98 -5.02
N TRP A 29 -0.23 16.60 -6.22
CA TRP A 29 -0.31 17.53 -7.35
C TRP A 29 -1.22 18.73 -7.05
N ASN A 30 -2.39 18.49 -6.44
CA ASN A 30 -3.31 19.55 -6.04
C ASN A 30 -2.65 20.52 -5.05
N GLU A 31 -1.93 19.98 -4.06
CA GLU A 31 -1.23 20.77 -3.07
C GLU A 31 -0.12 21.64 -3.69
N VAL A 32 0.68 21.08 -4.62
CA VAL A 32 1.71 21.83 -5.35
C VAL A 32 1.07 23.00 -6.11
N GLN A 33 -0.02 22.75 -6.83
CA GLN A 33 -0.74 23.81 -7.56
C GLN A 33 -1.33 24.88 -6.64
N ALA A 34 -1.82 24.50 -5.45
CA ALA A 34 -2.37 25.42 -4.47
C ALA A 34 -1.31 26.34 -3.83
N ARG A 35 -0.05 25.87 -3.74
CA ARG A 35 1.07 26.62 -3.15
C ARG A 35 1.69 27.64 -4.13
N GLY A 36 1.55 27.44 -5.44
CA GLY A 36 2.14 28.31 -6.47
C GLY A 36 3.68 28.18 -6.57
N ASP A 37 4.32 29.00 -7.42
CA ASP A 37 5.77 28.98 -7.73
C ASP A 37 6.66 29.56 -6.60
N GLN A 38 6.42 29.20 -5.34
CA GLN A 38 7.19 29.79 -4.23
C GLN A 38 8.56 29.15 -4.01
N GLY A 39 8.86 27.98 -4.61
CA GLY A 39 10.22 27.45 -4.71
C GLY A 39 10.97 27.29 -3.37
N ASP A 40 10.23 27.22 -2.25
CA ASP A 40 10.77 27.39 -0.91
C ASP A 40 10.95 26.04 -0.18
N TRP A 41 11.34 26.12 1.09
CA TRP A 41 11.54 24.96 1.95
C TRP A 41 10.24 24.14 2.17
N LEU A 42 9.05 24.72 1.99
CA LEU A 42 7.77 24.00 2.07
C LEU A 42 7.59 23.08 0.86
N GLU A 43 8.10 23.44 -0.31
CA GLU A 43 8.08 22.56 -1.50
C GLU A 43 8.99 21.34 -1.28
N GLN A 44 10.19 21.54 -0.73
CA GLN A 44 11.10 20.44 -0.35
C GLN A 44 10.48 19.54 0.74
N TRP A 45 9.75 20.14 1.68
CA TRP A 45 9.00 19.41 2.69
C TRP A 45 7.86 18.56 2.09
N ALA A 46 7.17 19.08 1.07
CA ALA A 46 6.12 18.35 0.35
C ALA A 46 6.67 17.10 -0.35
N ILE A 47 7.87 17.16 -0.94
CA ILE A 47 8.54 15.98 -1.53
C ILE A 47 8.75 14.90 -0.46
N THR A 48 9.22 15.29 0.72
CA THR A 48 9.52 14.35 1.80
C THR A 48 8.25 13.73 2.40
N THR A 49 7.16 14.49 2.49
CA THR A 49 5.91 14.08 3.14
C THR A 49 4.89 13.43 2.21
N HIS A 50 5.01 13.64 0.89
CA HIS A 50 4.09 13.07 -0.09
C HIS A 50 4.77 12.12 -1.07
N VAL A 51 5.88 12.53 -1.70
CA VAL A 51 6.52 11.75 -2.76
C VAL A 51 7.21 10.52 -2.19
N LEU A 52 8.02 10.64 -1.13
CA LEU A 52 8.69 9.49 -0.53
C LEU A 52 7.69 8.42 -0.02
N PRO A 53 6.63 8.77 0.72
CA PRO A 53 5.63 7.78 1.12
C PRO A 53 4.90 7.18 -0.09
N THR A 54 4.61 7.97 -1.13
CA THR A 54 3.99 7.46 -2.36
C THR A 54 4.89 6.46 -3.08
N LEU A 55 6.20 6.72 -3.18
CA LEU A 55 7.16 5.79 -3.77
C LEU A 55 7.25 4.48 -2.97
N LEU A 56 7.15 4.54 -1.64
CA LEU A 56 7.07 3.34 -0.80
C LEU A 56 5.81 2.53 -1.12
N LEU A 57 4.66 3.19 -1.30
CA LEU A 57 3.42 2.52 -1.69
C LEU A 57 3.48 1.94 -3.11
N VAL A 58 4.08 2.65 -4.07
CA VAL A 58 4.37 2.14 -5.42
C VAL A 58 5.20 0.87 -5.33
N ALA A 59 6.30 0.89 -4.58
CA ALA A 59 7.14 -0.30 -4.38
C ALA A 59 6.34 -1.43 -3.69
N SER A 60 5.48 -1.10 -2.74
CA SER A 60 4.64 -2.08 -2.04
C SER A 60 3.66 -2.78 -2.99
N VAL A 61 3.03 -2.05 -3.92
CA VAL A 61 2.18 -2.62 -4.97
C VAL A 61 3.02 -3.44 -5.97
N ALA A 62 4.10 -2.83 -6.48
CA ALA A 62 4.96 -3.41 -7.51
C ALA A 62 5.78 -4.61 -7.04
N LEU A 63 6.00 -4.79 -5.75
CA LEU A 63 6.62 -5.98 -5.17
C LEU A 63 5.56 -6.93 -4.59
N GLY A 64 4.43 -6.41 -4.12
CA GLY A 64 3.31 -7.15 -3.54
C GLY A 64 2.70 -8.18 -4.49
N TRP A 65 2.64 -7.91 -5.80
CA TRP A 65 2.17 -8.89 -6.78
C TRP A 65 3.02 -10.19 -6.80
N ARG A 66 4.34 -10.05 -6.55
CA ARG A 66 5.30 -11.17 -6.51
C ARG A 66 5.38 -11.77 -5.12
N TRP A 67 5.41 -10.92 -4.10
CA TRP A 67 5.61 -11.24 -2.71
C TRP A 67 4.54 -10.53 -1.87
N PRO A 68 3.35 -11.14 -1.69
CA PRO A 68 2.22 -10.46 -1.04
C PRO A 68 2.53 -9.96 0.37
N LEU A 69 3.41 -10.64 1.10
CA LEU A 69 3.87 -10.18 2.41
C LEU A 69 4.59 -8.82 2.35
N VAL A 70 5.32 -8.52 1.27
CA VAL A 70 5.96 -7.20 1.08
C VAL A 70 4.90 -6.12 0.92
N GLY A 71 3.87 -6.38 0.11
CA GLY A 71 2.72 -5.48 -0.03
C GLY A 71 2.00 -5.25 1.30
N ALA A 72 1.76 -6.33 2.07
CA ALA A 72 1.13 -6.24 3.38
C ALA A 72 1.94 -5.37 4.35
N ILE A 73 3.24 -5.64 4.49
CA ILE A 73 4.12 -4.87 5.37
C ILE A 73 4.14 -3.40 4.96
N GLY A 74 4.31 -3.11 3.67
CA GLY A 74 4.40 -1.74 3.18
C GLY A 74 3.14 -0.91 3.46
N PHE A 75 1.97 -1.43 3.13
CA PHE A 75 0.70 -0.73 3.38
C PHE A 75 0.35 -0.62 4.88
N LEU A 76 0.61 -1.66 5.67
CA LEU A 76 0.34 -1.63 7.12
C LEU A 76 1.32 -0.71 7.85
N ALA A 77 2.61 -0.73 7.51
CA ALA A 77 3.60 0.18 8.07
C ALA A 77 3.27 1.63 7.73
N TYR A 78 2.90 1.92 6.48
CA TYR A 78 2.42 3.25 6.08
C TYR A 78 1.21 3.68 6.92
N SER A 79 0.24 2.79 7.12
CA SER A 79 -0.95 3.09 7.94
C SER A 79 -0.60 3.47 9.37
N VAL A 80 0.33 2.72 9.99
CA VAL A 80 0.79 2.99 11.35
C VAL A 80 1.48 4.35 11.42
N VAL A 81 2.39 4.66 10.50
CA VAL A 81 3.07 5.97 10.46
C VAL A 81 2.06 7.10 10.31
N MET A 82 1.14 6.98 9.36
CA MET A 82 0.16 8.02 9.09
C MET A 82 -0.79 8.26 10.26
N VAL A 83 -1.17 7.23 11.03
CA VAL A 83 -2.08 7.40 12.18
C VAL A 83 -1.51 8.41 13.20
N PHE A 84 -0.20 8.41 13.40
CA PHE A 84 0.47 9.31 14.34
C PHE A 84 0.65 10.73 13.77
N SER A 85 0.70 10.88 12.45
CA SER A 85 0.78 12.18 11.78
C SER A 85 -0.47 13.05 11.99
N TYR A 86 -1.61 12.46 12.39
CA TYR A 86 -2.87 13.18 12.64
C TYR A 86 -3.09 13.59 14.10
N TYR A 87 -2.09 13.51 14.97
CA TYR A 87 -2.26 14.01 16.34
C TYR A 87 -2.54 15.53 16.33
N PRO A 88 -3.52 16.04 17.11
CA PRO A 88 -4.44 15.34 18.01
C PRO A 88 -5.79 14.92 17.38
N GLU A 89 -6.00 15.19 16.09
CA GLU A 89 -7.25 14.98 15.35
C GLU A 89 -7.50 13.51 14.94
N TRP A 90 -7.30 12.56 15.87
CA TRP A 90 -7.41 11.12 15.59
C TRP A 90 -8.79 10.67 15.12
N ALA A 91 -9.84 11.49 15.30
CA ALA A 91 -11.17 11.22 14.75
C ALA A 91 -11.14 11.03 13.21
N TYR A 92 -10.21 11.68 12.50
CA TYR A 92 -10.06 11.53 11.05
C TYR A 92 -9.10 10.40 10.65
N ALA A 93 -8.35 9.83 11.60
CA ALA A 93 -7.36 8.81 11.31
C ALA A 93 -7.94 7.58 10.57
N PRO A 94 -9.17 7.10 10.87
CA PRO A 94 -9.78 6.00 10.10
C PRO A 94 -10.05 6.33 8.63
N LEU A 95 -10.39 7.58 8.29
CA LEU A 95 -10.63 7.99 6.91
C LEU A 95 -9.36 7.94 6.07
N VAL A 96 -8.22 8.28 6.68
CA VAL A 96 -6.94 8.35 5.97
C VAL A 96 -6.24 6.99 5.95
N THR A 97 -6.20 6.31 7.08
CA THR A 97 -5.46 5.05 7.23
C THR A 97 -6.31 3.82 6.92
N GLY A 98 -7.65 3.92 6.99
CA GLY A 98 -8.57 2.81 6.73
C GLY A 98 -8.35 2.16 5.36
N PRO A 99 -8.30 2.92 4.25
CA PRO A 99 -8.03 2.37 2.93
C PRO A 99 -6.71 1.57 2.87
N THR A 100 -5.62 2.09 3.44
CA THR A 100 -4.31 1.41 3.41
C THR A 100 -4.27 0.21 4.34
N VAL A 101 -4.98 0.22 5.47
CA VAL A 101 -5.16 -0.96 6.33
C VAL A 101 -5.88 -2.05 5.55
N VAL A 102 -6.99 -1.74 4.87
CA VAL A 102 -7.74 -2.70 4.05
C VAL A 102 -6.85 -3.32 2.97
N ILE A 103 -6.10 -2.50 2.24
CA ILE A 103 -5.17 -2.99 1.19
C ILE A 103 -4.09 -3.90 1.79
N GLY A 104 -3.48 -3.48 2.91
CA GLY A 104 -2.46 -4.26 3.61
C GLY A 104 -2.98 -5.61 4.10
N VAL A 105 -4.20 -5.63 4.66
CA VAL A 105 -4.90 -6.86 5.09
C VAL A 105 -5.19 -7.77 3.90
N LEU A 106 -5.64 -7.24 2.76
CA LEU A 106 -5.88 -8.06 1.56
C LEU A 106 -4.60 -8.72 1.03
N PHE A 107 -3.48 -7.99 1.01
CA PHE A 107 -2.17 -8.58 0.70
C PHE A 107 -1.74 -9.64 1.71
N LEU A 108 -2.05 -9.45 2.99
CA LEU A 108 -1.76 -10.42 4.04
C LEU A 108 -2.59 -11.70 3.87
N ILE A 109 -3.88 -11.56 3.54
CA ILE A 109 -4.77 -12.67 3.21
C ILE A 109 -4.25 -13.42 1.98
N ASP A 110 -3.86 -12.72 0.92
CA ASP A 110 -3.27 -13.33 -0.27
C ASP A 110 -1.98 -14.11 0.05
N SER A 111 -1.09 -13.54 0.88
CA SER A 111 0.11 -14.21 1.37
C SER A 111 -0.21 -15.54 2.06
N TRP A 112 -1.21 -15.54 2.92
CA TRP A 112 -1.63 -16.71 3.68
C TRP A 112 -2.28 -17.79 2.81
N LEU A 113 -3.18 -17.41 1.89
CA LEU A 113 -3.85 -18.34 0.96
C LEU A 113 -2.85 -19.03 0.02
N ARG A 114 -1.84 -18.29 -0.47
CA ARG A 114 -0.80 -18.86 -1.32
C ARG A 114 0.09 -19.85 -0.57
N ARG A 115 0.40 -19.60 0.70
CA ARG A 115 1.18 -20.55 1.53
C ARG A 115 0.42 -21.85 1.77
N ARG A 116 -0.88 -21.79 2.07
CA ARG A 116 -1.73 -22.98 2.28
C ARG A 116 -1.84 -23.87 1.04
N SER A 117 -1.88 -23.25 -0.14
CA SER A 117 -1.96 -23.96 -1.42
C SER A 117 -0.71 -24.79 -1.73
N VAL A 118 0.44 -24.43 -1.16
CA VAL A 118 1.70 -25.18 -1.33
C VAL A 118 1.73 -26.42 -0.41
N THR A 119 1.17 -26.31 0.80
CA THR A 119 1.19 -27.40 1.79
C THR A 119 0.22 -28.53 1.49
N ALA A 120 -0.88 -28.27 0.77
CA ALA A 120 -1.92 -29.25 0.48
C ALA A 120 -1.61 -30.24 -0.67
N ALA A 121 -0.43 -30.17 -1.29
CA ALA A 121 -0.06 -31.11 -2.36
C ALA A 121 0.13 -32.53 -1.77
N PRO A 122 -0.58 -33.57 -2.28
CA PRO A 122 -0.43 -34.93 -1.78
C PRO A 122 1.01 -35.43 -1.93
N ARG A 123 1.57 -36.06 -0.89
CA ARG A 123 2.81 -36.83 -1.05
C ARG A 123 2.52 -37.99 -2.00
N PRO A 124 3.37 -38.25 -3.01
CA PRO A 124 3.22 -39.45 -3.84
C PRO A 124 3.30 -40.68 -2.93
N SER A 125 2.28 -41.53 -2.98
CA SER A 125 2.29 -42.85 -2.36
C SER A 125 3.28 -43.72 -3.14
N THR A 126 4.39 -44.08 -2.50
CA THR A 126 5.32 -45.14 -2.95
C THR A 126 4.77 -46.50 -2.58
#